data_AF-A0A3A9EKV2-F1
#
_entry.id   AF-A0A3A9EKV2-F1
#
_cell.length_a   1.000
_cell.length_b   1.000
_cell.length_c   1.000
_cell.angle_alpha   90.00
_cell.angle_beta   90.00
_cell.angle_gamma   90.00
#
_symmetry.space_group_name_H-M   'P 1'
#
loop_
_entity.id
_entity.type
_entity.pdbx_description
1 polymer ?
#
loop_
_entity_poly.entity_id
_entity_poly.type
_entity_poly.pdbx_seq_one_letter_code
_entity_poly.pdbx_strand_id
1 'polypeptide(L)'
;MDSIQALFHIDFSYVFLSVFLILTGIKTILSLLEWMTEKLGFETKWMRRKKEERRLLKQTADNLLSLQHQQKIDRKISTEYDEMIEKDLSQLSHTVNGIVLTLEEMQRKSNETELKRLKDSLVQYYNQYKTIGEWSKLEKDAFWDLFDDYESRGGDGYIHGIVEPVMRELKETNTL
;
A
#
# COMPACT_ATOMS: atom_id res chain seq x y z
N MET A 1 1.11 -96.89 -53.10
CA MET A 1 1.48 -95.78 -54.02
C MET A 1 0.20 -95.01 -54.35
N ASP A 2 -0.64 -94.75 -53.35
CA ASP A 2 -2.08 -94.45 -53.54
C ASP A 2 -2.51 -93.13 -52.87
N SER A 3 -1.67 -92.55 -52.01
CA SER A 3 -2.00 -91.31 -51.28
C SER A 3 -1.68 -90.03 -52.07
N ILE A 4 -0.89 -90.12 -53.14
CA ILE A 4 -0.53 -88.98 -53.99
C ILE A 4 -1.56 -88.77 -55.12
N GLN A 5 -2.28 -89.82 -55.53
CA GLN A 5 -3.35 -89.73 -56.53
C GLN A 5 -4.65 -89.13 -55.97
N ALA A 6 -4.91 -89.26 -54.66
CA ALA A 6 -6.07 -88.63 -54.01
C ALA A 6 -5.99 -87.09 -53.98
N LEU A 7 -4.77 -86.52 -54.02
CA LEU A 7 -4.56 -85.07 -54.03
C LEU A 7 -4.87 -84.43 -55.40
N PHE A 8 -4.81 -85.21 -56.49
CA PHE A 8 -5.11 -84.76 -57.85
C PHE A 8 -6.58 -84.98 -58.27
N HIS A 9 -7.40 -85.57 -57.40
CA HIS A 9 -8.85 -85.73 -57.61
C HIS A 9 -9.66 -84.58 -57.01
N ILE A 10 -8.99 -83.57 -56.44
CA ILE A 10 -9.60 -82.33 -55.99
C ILE A 10 -10.04 -81.57 -57.22
N ASP A 11 -11.34 -81.35 -57.38
CA ASP A 11 -11.91 -80.55 -58.46
C ASP A 11 -11.26 -79.17 -58.46
N PHE A 12 -10.37 -78.94 -59.43
CA PHE A 12 -9.66 -77.67 -59.59
C PHE A 12 -10.66 -76.50 -59.70
N SER A 13 -11.85 -76.78 -60.23
CA SER A 13 -12.98 -75.85 -60.29
C SER A 13 -13.50 -75.46 -58.89
N TYR A 14 -13.52 -76.39 -57.93
CA TYR A 14 -13.97 -76.12 -56.55
C TYR A 14 -12.95 -75.27 -55.77
N VAL A 15 -11.65 -75.57 -55.90
CA VAL A 15 -10.58 -74.78 -55.26
C VAL A 15 -10.53 -73.37 -55.84
N PHE A 16 -10.73 -73.23 -57.15
CA PHE A 16 -10.84 -71.91 -57.77
C PHE A 16 -12.06 -71.13 -57.26
N LEU A 17 -13.21 -71.80 -57.11
CA LEU A 17 -14.43 -71.20 -56.58
C LEU A 17 -14.27 -70.74 -55.11
N SER A 18 -13.59 -71.54 -54.28
CA SER A 18 -13.38 -71.22 -52.86
C SER A 18 -12.43 -70.04 -52.66
N VAL A 19 -11.34 -69.97 -53.44
CA VAL A 19 -10.44 -68.81 -53.44
C VAL A 19 -11.16 -67.55 -53.91
N PHE A 20 -12.01 -67.67 -54.94
CA PHE A 20 -12.82 -66.56 -55.41
C PHE A 20 -13.83 -66.07 -54.35
N LEU A 21 -14.45 -66.99 -53.60
CA LEU A 21 -15.34 -66.66 -52.46
C LEU A 21 -14.60 -65.94 -51.34
N ILE A 22 -13.37 -66.36 -51.00
CA ILE A 22 -12.57 -65.71 -49.95
C ILE A 22 -12.15 -64.30 -50.39
N LEU A 23 -11.69 -64.14 -51.63
CA LEU A 23 -11.27 -62.83 -52.17
C LEU A 23 -12.44 -61.84 -52.26
N THR A 24 -13.61 -62.30 -52.69
CA THR A 24 -14.83 -61.49 -52.70
C THR A 24 -15.29 -61.14 -51.28
N GLY A 25 -15.23 -62.09 -50.34
CA GLY A 25 -15.54 -61.87 -48.92
C GLY A 25 -14.62 -60.85 -48.24
N ILE A 26 -13.31 -60.90 -48.46
CA ILE A 26 -12.38 -59.91 -47.91
C ILE A 26 -12.65 -58.52 -48.48
N LYS A 27 -12.88 -58.44 -49.79
CA LYS A 27 -13.19 -57.17 -50.47
C LYS A 27 -14.49 -56.55 -49.94
N THR A 28 -15.52 -57.35 -49.69
CA THR A 28 -16.79 -56.85 -49.13
C THR A 28 -16.64 -56.42 -47.68
N ILE A 29 -15.85 -57.14 -46.86
CA ILE A 29 -15.57 -56.76 -45.47
C ILE A 29 -14.83 -55.43 -45.40
N LEU A 30 -13.79 -55.23 -46.21
CA LEU A 30 -13.05 -53.97 -46.25
C LEU A 30 -13.95 -52.81 -46.69
N SER A 31 -14.75 -53.02 -47.74
CA SER A 31 -15.71 -52.01 -48.21
C SER A 31 -16.79 -51.67 -47.19
N LEU A 32 -17.29 -52.67 -46.45
CA LEU A 32 -18.24 -52.45 -45.34
C LEU A 32 -17.60 -51.66 -44.21
N LEU A 33 -16.32 -51.90 -43.90
CA LEU A 33 -15.59 -51.19 -42.85
C LEU A 33 -15.34 -49.74 -43.25
N GLU A 34 -14.95 -49.49 -44.50
CA GLU A 34 -14.76 -48.16 -45.08
C GLU A 34 -16.08 -47.37 -45.09
N TRP A 35 -17.16 -47.98 -45.58
CA TRP A 35 -18.51 -47.41 -45.49
C TRP A 35 -18.97 -47.18 -44.05
N MET A 36 -18.65 -48.09 -43.12
CA MET A 36 -18.99 -47.91 -41.70
C MET A 36 -18.23 -46.72 -41.11
N THR A 37 -16.95 -46.51 -41.47
CA THR A 37 -16.18 -45.34 -41.03
C THR A 37 -16.73 -44.03 -41.57
N GLU A 38 -17.18 -44.00 -42.83
CA GLU A 38 -17.86 -42.83 -43.41
C GLU A 38 -19.23 -42.58 -42.75
N LYS A 39 -20.03 -43.64 -42.55
CA LYS A 39 -21.38 -43.56 -41.97
C LYS A 39 -21.37 -43.24 -40.47
N LEU A 40 -20.35 -43.70 -39.71
CA LEU A 40 -20.22 -43.46 -38.27
C LEU A 40 -19.80 -42.02 -37.92
N GLY A 41 -19.47 -41.17 -38.89
CA GLY A 41 -19.34 -39.73 -38.67
C GLY A 41 -18.36 -39.35 -37.56
N PHE A 42 -17.32 -40.17 -37.35
CA PHE A 42 -16.25 -39.85 -36.40
C PHE A 42 -15.56 -38.53 -36.76
N GLU A 43 -15.49 -38.22 -38.05
CA GLU A 43 -15.01 -36.93 -38.54
C GLU A 43 -15.86 -35.75 -38.04
N THR A 44 -17.19 -35.91 -37.97
CA THR A 44 -18.10 -34.80 -37.62
C THR A 44 -18.04 -34.45 -36.13
N LYS A 45 -17.91 -35.45 -35.25
CA LYS A 45 -17.79 -35.21 -33.80
C LYS A 45 -16.39 -34.73 -33.41
N TRP A 46 -15.33 -35.28 -34.02
CA TRP A 46 -13.96 -34.81 -33.77
C TRP A 46 -13.72 -33.40 -34.30
N MET A 47 -14.21 -33.07 -35.50
CA MET A 47 -14.10 -31.71 -36.02
C MET A 47 -14.88 -30.69 -35.18
N ARG A 48 -16.07 -31.05 -34.65
CA ARG A 48 -16.83 -30.18 -33.73
C ARG A 48 -16.06 -29.92 -32.44
N ARG A 49 -15.52 -30.95 -31.78
CA ARG A 49 -14.67 -30.79 -30.59
C ARG A 49 -13.46 -29.90 -30.84
N LYS A 50 -12.73 -30.13 -31.94
CA LYS A 50 -11.54 -29.32 -32.30
C LYS A 50 -11.89 -27.86 -32.64
N LYS A 51 -13.12 -27.59 -33.11
CA LYS A 51 -13.60 -26.22 -33.36
C LYS A 51 -14.03 -25.53 -32.08
N GLU A 52 -14.67 -26.26 -31.16
CA GLU A 52 -15.04 -25.76 -29.83
C GLU A 52 -13.80 -25.46 -28.99
N GLU A 53 -12.82 -26.37 -28.95
CA GLU A 53 -11.53 -26.14 -28.28
C GLU A 53 -10.83 -24.90 -28.82
N ARG A 54 -10.76 -24.74 -30.15
CA ARG A 54 -10.18 -23.52 -30.75
C ARG A 54 -10.98 -22.27 -30.41
N ARG A 55 -12.31 -22.36 -30.32
CA ARG A 55 -13.16 -21.22 -29.94
C ARG A 55 -12.95 -20.84 -28.49
N LEU A 56 -12.89 -21.82 -27.59
CA LEU A 56 -12.62 -21.64 -26.17
C LEU A 56 -11.22 -21.06 -25.97
N LEU A 57 -10.20 -21.62 -26.61
CA LEU A 57 -8.83 -21.09 -26.56
C LEU A 57 -8.74 -19.65 -27.08
N LYS A 58 -9.46 -19.32 -28.16
CA LYS A 58 -9.51 -17.95 -28.68
C LYS A 58 -10.21 -17.01 -27.69
N GLN A 59 -11.34 -17.43 -27.11
CA GLN A 59 -12.03 -16.66 -26.08
C GLN A 59 -11.17 -16.46 -24.82
N THR A 60 -10.44 -17.49 -24.39
CA THR A 60 -9.49 -17.40 -23.28
C THR A 60 -8.33 -16.46 -23.63
N ALA A 61 -7.78 -16.54 -24.83
CA ALA A 61 -6.73 -15.64 -25.28
C ALA A 61 -7.22 -14.18 -25.37
N ASP A 62 -8.41 -13.94 -25.93
CA ASP A 62 -9.02 -12.62 -26.03
C ASP A 62 -9.34 -12.03 -24.64
N ASN A 63 -9.82 -12.87 -23.70
CA ASN A 63 -10.03 -12.47 -22.30
C ASN A 63 -8.73 -12.19 -21.55
N LEU A 64 -7.66 -12.96 -21.80
CA LEU A 64 -6.35 -12.69 -21.23
C LEU A 64 -5.75 -11.39 -21.81
N LEU A 65 -5.96 -11.12 -23.09
CA LEU A 65 -5.55 -9.87 -23.74
C LEU A 65 -6.33 -8.66 -23.19
N SER A 66 -7.64 -8.78 -22.97
CA SER A 66 -8.45 -7.71 -22.39
C SER A 66 -8.08 -7.45 -20.92
N LEU A 67 -7.83 -8.50 -20.13
CA LEU A 67 -7.32 -8.37 -18.76
C LEU A 67 -5.92 -7.74 -18.72
N GLN A 68 -5.02 -8.13 -19.64
CA GLN A 68 -3.70 -7.50 -19.77
C GLN A 68 -3.80 -6.04 -20.21
N HIS A 69 -4.77 -5.68 -21.05
CA HIS A 69 -5.01 -4.31 -21.47
C HIS A 69 -5.54 -3.46 -20.31
N GLN A 70 -6.50 -4.00 -19.54
CA GLN A 70 -7.03 -3.36 -18.33
C GLN A 70 -5.94 -3.17 -17.27
N GLN A 71 -5.12 -4.19 -17.02
CA GLN A 71 -3.95 -4.08 -16.12
C GLN A 71 -2.93 -3.03 -16.58
N LYS A 72 -2.77 -2.81 -17.89
CA LYS A 72 -1.87 -1.76 -18.42
C LYS A 72 -2.45 -0.36 -18.23
N ILE A 73 -3.76 -0.19 -18.32
CA ILE A 73 -4.46 1.07 -18.04
C ILE A 73 -4.39 1.36 -16.53
N ASP A 74 -4.69 0.38 -15.69
CA ASP A 74 -4.63 0.51 -14.23
C ASP A 74 -3.21 0.84 -13.75
N ARG A 75 -2.17 0.27 -14.37
CA ARG A 75 -0.77 0.62 -14.06
C ARG A 75 -0.41 2.06 -14.42
N LYS A 76 -0.87 2.56 -15.57
CA LYS A 76 -0.61 3.96 -15.97
C LYS A 76 -1.31 4.95 -15.05
N ILE A 77 -2.56 4.66 -14.71
CA ILE A 77 -3.34 5.45 -13.75
C ILE A 77 -2.66 5.40 -12.36
N SER A 78 -2.21 4.22 -11.90
CA SER A 78 -1.44 4.08 -10.66
C SER A 78 -0.19 4.96 -10.66
N THR A 79 0.61 4.96 -11.73
CA THR A 79 1.84 5.77 -11.77
C THR A 79 1.55 7.27 -11.67
N GLU A 80 0.53 7.78 -12.37
CA GLU A 80 0.15 9.20 -12.27
C GLU A 80 -0.40 9.56 -10.89
N TYR A 81 -1.19 8.68 -10.27
CA TYR A 81 -1.68 8.87 -8.90
C TYR A 81 -0.56 8.76 -7.86
N ASP A 82 0.39 7.83 -8.04
CA ASP A 82 1.54 7.65 -7.15
C ASP A 82 2.44 8.89 -7.20
N GLU A 83 2.71 9.43 -8.38
CA GLU A 83 3.46 10.70 -8.56
C GLU A 83 2.72 11.89 -7.92
N MET A 84 1.40 11.96 -8.06
CA MET A 84 0.59 13.01 -7.44
C MET A 84 0.56 12.88 -5.91
N ILE A 85 0.40 11.67 -5.38
CA ILE A 85 0.42 11.38 -3.94
C ILE A 85 1.80 11.68 -3.36
N GLU A 86 2.89 11.33 -4.05
CA GLU A 86 4.25 11.64 -3.61
C GLU A 86 4.47 13.15 -3.56
N LYS A 87 4.01 13.88 -4.58
CA LYS A 87 4.09 15.34 -4.63
C LYS A 87 3.28 15.99 -3.50
N ASP A 88 2.05 15.55 -3.28
CA ASP A 88 1.16 16.08 -2.24
C ASP A 88 1.71 15.76 -0.84
N LEU A 89 2.26 14.56 -0.64
CA LEU A 89 2.92 14.16 0.60
C LEU A 89 4.17 15.01 0.86
N SER A 90 4.96 15.28 -0.19
CA SER A 90 6.11 16.17 -0.11
C SER A 90 5.70 17.60 0.25
N GLN A 91 4.68 18.15 -0.41
CA GLN A 91 4.14 19.48 -0.08
C GLN A 91 3.57 19.56 1.34
N LEU A 92 2.87 18.52 1.77
CA LEU A 92 2.36 18.42 3.13
C LEU A 92 3.50 18.39 4.15
N SER A 93 4.54 17.59 3.90
CA SER A 93 5.74 17.52 4.74
C SER A 93 6.43 18.89 4.85
N HIS A 94 6.59 19.60 3.73
CA HIS A 94 7.12 20.96 3.73
C HIS A 94 6.25 21.94 4.53
N THR A 95 4.93 21.84 4.39
CA THR A 95 3.98 22.70 5.12
C THR A 95 4.02 22.42 6.62
N VAL A 96 4.01 21.15 7.02
CA VAL A 96 4.11 20.73 8.42
C VAL A 96 5.42 21.22 9.03
N ASN A 97 6.56 21.04 8.34
CA ASN A 97 7.84 21.56 8.80
C ASN A 97 7.84 23.10 8.92
N GLY A 98 7.22 23.80 7.97
CA GLY A 98 7.06 25.25 8.04
C GLY A 98 6.22 25.70 9.25
N ILE A 99 5.15 24.97 9.56
CA ILE A 99 4.30 25.22 10.73
C ILE A 99 5.10 25.01 12.02
N VAL A 100 5.87 23.92 12.12
CA VAL A 100 6.71 23.64 13.29
C VAL A 100 7.71 24.77 13.53
N LEU A 101 8.43 25.20 12.50
CA LEU A 101 9.37 26.33 12.59
C LEU A 101 8.68 27.63 13.02
N THR A 102 7.50 27.90 12.47
CA THR A 102 6.73 29.10 12.82
C THR A 102 6.26 29.05 14.27
N LEU A 103 5.81 27.89 14.77
CA LEU A 103 5.40 27.70 16.15
C LEU A 103 6.57 27.87 17.12
N GLU A 104 7.74 27.31 16.80
CA GLU A 104 8.96 27.49 17.59
C GLU A 104 9.36 28.97 17.66
N GLU A 105 9.30 29.70 16.53
CA GLU A 105 9.60 31.14 16.51
C GLU A 105 8.58 31.94 17.34
N MET A 106 7.30 31.62 17.24
CA MET A 106 6.24 32.26 18.03
C MET A 106 6.41 31.99 19.52
N GLN A 107 6.71 30.74 19.92
CA GLN A 107 6.97 30.38 21.31
C GLN A 107 8.20 31.12 21.86
N ARG A 108 9.28 31.20 21.08
CA ARG A 108 10.48 31.95 21.47
C ARG A 108 10.17 33.42 21.68
N LYS A 109 9.52 34.09 20.72
CA LYS A 109 9.15 35.51 20.83
C LYS A 109 8.20 35.77 22.00
N SER A 110 7.24 34.87 22.21
CA SER A 110 6.32 34.94 23.35
C SER A 110 7.07 34.82 24.68
N ASN A 111 7.99 33.85 24.80
CA ASN A 111 8.80 33.70 26.01
C ASN A 111 9.70 34.91 26.26
N GLU A 112 10.35 35.45 25.22
CA GLU A 112 11.14 36.68 25.32
C GLU A 112 10.29 37.90 25.76
N THR A 113 9.05 37.97 25.31
CA THR A 113 8.12 39.06 25.67
C THR A 113 7.66 38.93 27.12
N GLU A 114 7.29 37.72 27.56
CA GLU A 114 6.92 37.47 28.95
C GLU A 114 8.10 37.69 29.89
N LEU A 115 9.32 37.25 29.54
CA LEU A 115 10.53 37.52 30.32
C LEU A 115 10.75 39.02 30.54
N LYS A 116 10.58 39.84 29.50
CA LYS A 116 10.68 41.30 29.61
C LYS A 116 9.58 41.86 30.54
N ARG A 117 8.34 41.39 30.37
CA ARG A 117 7.21 41.83 31.19
C ARG A 117 7.41 41.48 32.67
N LEU A 118 7.84 40.26 32.95
CA LEU A 118 8.17 39.79 34.30
C LEU A 118 9.32 40.60 34.90
N LYS A 119 10.40 40.80 34.13
CA LYS A 119 11.53 41.66 34.55
C LYS A 119 11.07 43.06 34.92
N ASP A 120 10.25 43.69 34.08
CA ASP A 120 9.70 45.02 34.34
C ASP A 120 8.84 45.05 35.60
N SER A 121 7.99 44.04 35.81
CA SER A 121 7.20 43.90 37.05
C SER A 121 8.08 43.73 38.29
N LEU A 122 9.10 42.86 38.25
CA LEU A 122 10.03 42.66 39.36
C LEU A 122 10.80 43.95 39.70
N VAL A 123 11.22 44.70 38.68
CA VAL A 123 11.87 46.01 38.87
C VAL A 123 10.91 47.05 39.46
N GLN A 124 9.62 47.01 39.12
CA GLN A 124 8.62 47.88 39.73
C GLN A 124 8.45 47.58 41.23
N TYR A 125 8.29 46.30 41.59
CA TYR A 125 8.25 45.87 43.00
C TYR A 125 9.49 46.33 43.75
N TYR A 126 10.67 46.08 43.19
CA TYR A 126 11.93 46.54 43.76
C TYR A 126 11.93 48.05 44.02
N ASN A 127 11.54 48.86 43.03
CA ASN A 127 11.55 50.31 43.17
C ASN A 127 10.56 50.82 44.22
N GLN A 128 9.43 50.13 44.39
CA GLN A 128 8.42 50.47 45.39
C GLN A 128 8.93 50.15 46.81
N TYR A 129 9.44 48.94 47.03
CA TYR A 129 9.72 48.45 48.39
C TYR A 129 11.14 48.70 48.88
N LYS A 130 12.13 48.95 48.00
CA LYS A 130 13.52 49.20 48.42
C LYS A 130 13.68 50.35 49.42
N THR A 131 12.79 51.35 49.36
CA THR A 131 12.82 52.51 50.28
C THR A 131 11.88 52.33 51.48
N ILE A 132 10.80 51.56 51.31
CA ILE A 132 9.84 51.28 52.39
C ILE A 132 10.47 50.30 53.38
N GLY A 133 11.20 49.30 52.89
CA GLY A 133 11.89 48.29 53.70
C GLY A 133 10.96 47.22 54.29
N GLU A 134 9.66 47.32 53.99
CA GLU A 134 8.62 46.49 54.58
C GLU A 134 7.52 46.20 53.54
N TRP A 135 6.93 45.00 53.61
CA TRP A 135 5.82 44.56 52.76
C TRP A 135 4.91 43.60 53.51
N SER A 136 3.67 43.44 53.04
CA SER A 136 2.74 42.44 53.57
C SER A 136 3.10 41.03 53.09
N LYS A 137 2.57 40.01 53.78
CA LYS A 137 2.74 38.62 53.34
C LYS A 137 2.20 38.37 51.93
N LEU A 138 1.07 38.99 51.58
CA LEU A 138 0.46 38.84 50.25
C LEU A 138 1.37 39.39 49.15
N GLU A 139 1.96 40.57 49.36
CA GLU A 139 2.88 41.19 48.39
C GLU A 139 4.18 40.40 48.27
N LYS A 140 4.68 39.86 49.39
CA LYS A 140 5.82 38.95 49.40
C LYS A 140 5.55 37.72 48.54
N ASP A 141 4.45 37.01 48.80
CA ASP A 141 4.11 35.77 48.08
C ASP A 141 3.93 36.07 46.58
N ALA A 142 3.21 37.14 46.23
CA ALA A 142 3.02 37.55 44.83
C ALA A 142 4.33 37.90 44.12
N PHE A 143 5.27 38.54 44.81
CA PHE A 143 6.59 38.83 44.24
C PHE A 143 7.39 37.55 43.98
N TRP A 144 7.40 36.62 44.94
CA TRP A 144 8.16 35.37 44.78
C TRP A 144 7.55 34.46 43.71
N ASP A 145 6.22 34.41 43.57
CA ASP A 145 5.58 33.72 42.45
C ASP A 145 6.03 34.30 41.09
N LEU A 146 6.08 35.63 40.97
CA LEU A 146 6.56 36.30 39.75
C LEU A 146 8.06 36.03 39.50
N PHE A 147 8.85 35.95 40.55
CA PHE A 147 10.27 35.65 40.48
C PHE A 147 10.53 34.21 40.05
N ASP A 148 9.80 33.24 40.61
CA ASP A 148 9.91 31.83 40.24
C ASP A 148 9.48 31.60 38.77
N ASP A 149 8.42 32.28 38.33
CA ASP A 149 7.99 32.28 36.92
C ASP A 149 9.05 32.88 35.99
N TYR A 150 9.74 33.94 36.42
CA TYR A 150 10.85 34.55 35.68
C TYR A 150 12.05 33.60 35.57
N GLU A 151 12.42 32.97 36.69
CA GLU A 151 13.52 32.01 36.77
C GLU A 151 13.30 30.78 35.91
N SER A 152 12.10 30.19 35.97
CA SER A 152 11.73 29.01 35.17
C SER A 152 11.87 29.24 33.66
N ARG A 153 11.82 30.50 33.21
CA ARG A 153 11.91 30.91 31.81
C ARG A 153 13.33 31.28 31.38
N GLY A 154 14.32 31.15 32.25
CA GLY A 154 15.73 31.49 31.99
C GLY A 154 16.05 32.94 32.33
N GLY A 155 15.62 33.39 33.51
CA GLY A 155 15.91 34.71 34.07
C GLY A 155 17.39 35.09 34.01
N ASP A 156 17.67 36.39 33.98
CA ASP A 156 19.02 36.93 33.88
C ASP A 156 19.61 37.33 35.24
N GLY A 157 20.95 37.40 35.29
CA GLY A 157 21.69 37.67 36.52
C GLY A 157 21.47 39.07 37.13
N TYR A 158 20.82 40.01 36.43
CA TYR A 158 20.56 41.33 36.99
C TYR A 158 19.56 41.24 38.16
N ILE A 159 18.50 40.44 37.99
CA ILE A 159 17.50 40.26 39.04
C ILE A 159 18.11 39.55 40.25
N HIS A 160 18.86 38.47 40.04
CA HIS A 160 19.58 37.78 41.12
C HIS A 160 20.62 38.63 41.84
N GLY A 161 21.33 39.49 41.10
CA GLY A 161 22.45 40.25 41.67
C GLY A 161 22.02 41.47 42.50
N ILE A 162 20.89 42.08 42.15
CA ILE A 162 20.48 43.37 42.71
C ILE A 162 19.11 43.30 43.36
N VAL A 163 18.13 42.76 42.65
CA VAL A 163 16.74 42.77 43.11
C VAL A 163 16.55 41.74 44.21
N GLU A 164 16.94 40.48 43.97
CA GLU A 164 16.71 39.37 44.89
C GLU A 164 17.26 39.63 46.31
N PRO A 165 18.53 40.04 46.52
CA PRO A 165 19.07 40.18 47.87
C PRO A 165 18.32 41.23 48.68
N VAL A 166 18.01 42.38 48.06
CA VAL A 166 17.28 43.47 48.70
C VAL A 166 15.87 43.03 49.07
N MET A 167 15.19 42.31 48.17
CA MET A 167 13.82 41.84 48.42
C MET A 167 13.77 40.76 49.51
N ARG A 168 14.82 39.93 49.67
CA ARG A 168 14.92 38.95 50.77
C ARG A 168 15.10 39.60 52.15
N GLU A 169 15.68 40.81 52.21
CA GLU A 169 15.94 41.54 53.45
C GLU A 169 14.73 42.37 53.94
N LEU A 170 13.66 42.48 53.14
CA LEU A 170 12.46 43.22 53.49
C LEU A 170 11.74 42.59 54.68
N LYS A 171 11.25 43.43 55.60
CA LYS A 171 10.51 42.97 56.77
C LYS A 171 9.05 42.70 56.42
N GLU A 172 8.54 41.55 56.85
CA GLU A 172 7.12 41.24 56.73
C GLU A 172 6.32 41.95 57.81
N THR A 173 5.28 42.68 57.39
CA THR A 173 4.30 43.27 58.30
C THR A 173 3.09 42.35 58.42
N ASN A 174 2.59 42.17 59.65
CA ASN A 174 1.40 41.35 59.93
C ASN A 174 0.07 42.05 59.57
N THR A 175 0.11 43.09 58.75
CA THR A 175 -1.08 43.85 58.34
C THR A 175 -1.67 43.24 57.07
N LEU A 176 -2.86 42.64 57.23
CA LEU A 176 -3.78 42.23 56.16
C LEU A 176 -4.55 43.44 55.62
#